data_AF-A0A397TNK6-F1
#
_entry.id   AF-A0A397TNK6-F1
#
_cell.length_a   1.000
_cell.length_b   1.000
_cell.length_c   1.000
_cell.angle_alpha   90.00
_cell.angle_beta   90.00
_cell.angle_gamma   90.00
#
_symmetry.space_group_name_H-M   'P 1'
#
loop_
_entity.id
_entity.type
_entity.pdbx_description
1 polymer ?
#
loop_
_entity_poly.entity_id
_entity_poly.type
_entity_poly.pdbx_seq_one_letter_code
_entity_poly.pdbx_strand_id
1 'polypeptide(L)'
;MEYAKSFYKHIIKPSQHITWKKKLEILYDLIIALASLHNKNIIHRNFHPGNIFLDSKHPGFTHISDIGQYFPPNKTYDNAGIYGVLPYVPPEILLGSDYSTASDIYCFGMIMWSISTGRRPFEDRPHDHSLALDICNSLRPKAVKGTPPSYVKLMKRCWDSNPDRRPDSTVVADILEDWLEQLMNDSGNESTIKKEFSMAEEHRKKGNGSVPSPSTMVHPLSVYTSRLLEFPNLSVELNKS
;
A
#
# COMPACT_ATOMS: atom_id res chain seq x y z
N MET A 1 11.82 -21.38 0.50
CA MET A 1 11.29 -20.37 -0.44
C MET A 1 10.65 -20.96 -1.70
N GLU A 2 10.44 -22.27 -1.82
CA GLU A 2 9.94 -22.94 -3.04
C GLU A 2 8.41 -22.79 -3.27
N TYR A 3 7.69 -22.15 -2.34
CA TYR A 3 6.21 -22.16 -2.28
C TYR A 3 5.58 -20.75 -2.24
N ALA A 4 6.35 -19.70 -2.52
CA ALA A 4 5.89 -18.31 -2.45
C ALA A 4 5.45 -17.80 -3.83
N LYS A 5 4.20 -17.36 -3.94
CA LYS A 5 3.70 -16.70 -5.16
C LYS A 5 3.79 -15.18 -5.01
N SER A 6 4.26 -14.50 -6.06
CA SER A 6 4.32 -13.02 -6.11
C SER A 6 2.93 -12.41 -5.86
N PHE A 7 2.84 -11.56 -4.84
CA PHE A 7 1.62 -10.82 -4.52
C PHE A 7 1.18 -9.91 -5.67
N TYR A 8 2.12 -9.24 -6.34
CA TYR A 8 1.79 -8.41 -7.49
C TYR A 8 1.14 -9.23 -8.62
N LYS A 9 1.74 -10.37 -9.00
CA LYS A 9 1.26 -11.19 -10.12
C LYS A 9 -0.13 -11.79 -9.86
N HIS A 10 -0.43 -12.15 -8.61
CA HIS A 10 -1.62 -12.94 -8.27
C HIS A 10 -2.73 -12.15 -7.57
N ILE A 11 -2.42 -11.01 -6.94
CA ILE A 11 -3.41 -10.15 -6.28
C ILE A 11 -3.58 -8.82 -7.02
N ILE A 12 -2.51 -8.03 -7.13
CA ILE A 12 -2.62 -6.66 -7.67
C ILE A 12 -3.01 -6.69 -9.14
N LYS A 13 -2.20 -7.31 -10.00
CA LYS A 13 -2.42 -7.32 -11.45
C LYS A 13 -3.83 -7.84 -11.84
N PRO A 14 -4.36 -8.93 -11.27
CA PRO A 14 -5.71 -9.41 -11.57
C PRO A 14 -6.80 -8.77 -10.69
N SER A 15 -6.52 -7.75 -9.88
CA SER A 15 -7.46 -7.23 -8.87
C SER A 15 -8.79 -6.74 -9.42
N GLN A 16 -8.89 -6.38 -10.69
CA GLN A 16 -10.15 -6.04 -11.36
C GLN A 16 -11.11 -7.25 -11.43
N HIS A 17 -10.56 -8.47 -11.42
CA HIS A 17 -11.30 -9.72 -11.38
C HIS A 17 -11.53 -10.26 -9.97
N ILE A 18 -10.93 -9.64 -8.94
CA ILE A 18 -11.10 -10.00 -7.53
C ILE A 18 -12.28 -9.22 -6.93
N THR A 19 -13.19 -9.91 -6.24
CA THR A 19 -14.34 -9.27 -5.58
C THR A 19 -13.89 -8.31 -4.49
N TRP A 20 -14.68 -7.28 -4.21
CA TRP A 20 -14.35 -6.34 -3.13
C TRP A 20 -14.24 -7.02 -1.76
N LYS A 21 -15.12 -7.98 -1.47
CA LYS A 21 -15.00 -8.79 -0.24
C LYS A 21 -13.63 -9.45 -0.15
N LYS A 22 -13.15 -10.09 -1.22
CA LYS A 22 -11.85 -10.75 -1.20
C LYS A 22 -10.69 -9.77 -1.08
N LYS A 23 -10.81 -8.56 -1.65
CA LYS A 23 -9.82 -7.49 -1.44
C LYS A 23 -9.73 -7.07 0.02
N LEU A 24 -10.86 -6.96 0.72
CA LEU A 24 -10.92 -6.63 2.14
C LEU A 24 -10.32 -7.75 2.99
N GLU A 25 -10.64 -9.01 2.72
CA GLU A 25 -10.04 -10.17 3.42
C GLU A 25 -8.51 -10.13 3.33
N ILE A 26 -7.96 -9.92 2.11
CA ILE A 26 -6.51 -9.83 1.90
C ILE A 26 -5.90 -8.66 2.69
N LEU A 27 -6.56 -7.50 2.70
CA LEU A 27 -6.07 -6.33 3.44
C LEU A 27 -6.14 -6.53 4.94
N TYR A 28 -7.18 -7.22 5.42
CA TYR A 28 -7.35 -7.58 6.83
C TYR A 28 -6.22 -8.52 7.28
N ASP A 29 -5.93 -9.57 6.52
CA ASP A 29 -4.81 -10.48 6.82
C ASP A 29 -3.46 -9.73 6.91
N LEU A 30 -3.22 -8.82 5.97
CA LEU A 30 -2.00 -8.01 5.94
C LEU A 30 -1.90 -7.06 7.15
N ILE A 31 -2.97 -6.37 7.50
CA ILE A 31 -2.93 -5.42 8.62
C ILE A 31 -2.84 -6.13 9.97
N ILE A 32 -3.44 -7.31 10.13
CA ILE A 32 -3.30 -8.13 11.34
C ILE A 32 -1.86 -8.60 11.51
N ALA A 33 -1.22 -9.04 10.42
CA ALA A 33 0.19 -9.40 10.44
C ALA A 33 1.07 -8.18 10.82
N LEU A 34 0.79 -7.01 10.24
CA LEU A 34 1.53 -5.79 10.56
C LEU A 34 1.28 -5.31 12.01
N ALA A 35 0.04 -5.37 12.50
CA ALA A 35 -0.31 -5.06 13.89
C ALA A 35 0.40 -5.98 14.88
N SER A 36 0.58 -7.26 14.53
CA SER A 36 1.33 -8.22 15.34
C SER A 36 2.81 -7.85 15.47
N LEU A 37 3.40 -7.22 14.45
CA LEU A 37 4.75 -6.67 14.50
C LEU A 37 4.80 -5.39 15.35
N HIS A 38 3.88 -4.45 15.08
CA HIS A 38 3.80 -3.17 15.80
C HIS A 38 3.59 -3.36 17.31
N ASN A 39 2.73 -4.32 17.72
CA ASN A 39 2.51 -4.65 19.14
C ASN A 39 3.76 -5.20 19.85
N LYS A 40 4.75 -5.69 19.08
CA LYS A 40 6.06 -6.12 19.57
C LYS A 40 7.13 -5.03 19.41
N ASN A 41 6.73 -3.80 19.10
CA ASN A 41 7.61 -2.67 18.77
C ASN A 41 8.55 -2.95 17.58
N ILE A 42 8.13 -3.81 16.65
CA ILE A 42 8.88 -4.13 15.42
C ILE A 42 8.28 -3.32 14.27
N ILE A 43 9.12 -2.50 13.64
CA ILE A 43 8.79 -1.74 12.43
C ILE A 43 9.36 -2.50 11.23
N HIS A 44 8.58 -2.72 10.18
CA HIS A 44 8.99 -3.44 8.99
C HIS A 44 9.98 -2.62 8.14
N ARG A 45 9.74 -1.31 7.96
CA ARG A 45 10.61 -0.33 7.26
C ARG A 45 10.73 -0.46 5.75
N ASN A 46 10.30 -1.59 5.19
CA ASN A 46 10.29 -1.82 3.74
C ASN A 46 9.03 -2.60 3.33
N PHE A 47 7.87 -2.18 3.83
CA PHE A 47 6.62 -2.86 3.54
C PHE A 47 6.14 -2.51 2.12
N HIS A 48 6.14 -3.48 1.21
CA HIS A 48 5.64 -3.30 -0.16
C HIS A 48 5.27 -4.65 -0.79
N PRO A 49 4.55 -4.68 -1.92
CA PRO A 49 4.12 -5.92 -2.58
C PRO A 49 5.21 -6.93 -2.97
N GLY A 50 6.49 -6.53 -2.95
CA GLY A 50 7.62 -7.41 -3.21
C GLY A 50 8.03 -8.25 -2.00
N ASN A 51 7.70 -7.78 -0.79
CA ASN A 51 7.97 -8.47 0.48
C ASN A 51 6.69 -9.08 1.07
N ILE A 52 5.68 -9.29 0.21
CA ILE A 52 4.45 -9.98 0.54
C ILE A 52 4.38 -11.20 -0.37
N PHE A 53 4.15 -12.36 0.23
CA PHE A 53 4.03 -13.61 -0.50
C PHE A 53 2.73 -14.32 -0.15
N LEU A 54 2.13 -14.94 -1.17
CA LEU A 54 0.99 -15.83 -0.95
C LEU A 54 1.49 -17.23 -0.67
N ASP A 55 0.92 -17.87 0.35
CA ASP A 55 1.17 -19.28 0.64
C ASP A 55 0.51 -20.15 -0.42
N SER A 56 1.31 -20.87 -1.21
CA SER A 56 0.77 -21.79 -2.21
C SER A 56 0.20 -23.09 -1.62
N LYS A 57 0.58 -23.47 -0.40
CA LYS A 57 0.07 -24.65 0.32
C LYS A 57 -1.19 -24.35 1.12
N HIS A 58 -1.34 -23.11 1.56
CA HIS A 58 -2.53 -22.62 2.26
C HIS A 58 -3.15 -21.46 1.46
N PRO A 59 -3.89 -21.76 0.37
CA PRO A 59 -4.53 -20.73 -0.43
C PRO A 59 -5.42 -19.83 0.44
N GLY A 60 -5.13 -18.53 0.41
CA GLY A 60 -5.82 -17.54 1.23
C GLY A 60 -4.93 -16.87 2.25
N PHE A 61 -3.80 -17.45 2.64
CA PHE A 61 -2.88 -16.84 3.61
C PHE A 61 -1.80 -15.98 2.92
N THR A 62 -1.59 -14.78 3.46
CA THR A 62 -0.51 -13.87 3.08
C THR A 62 0.57 -13.83 4.15
N HIS A 63 1.83 -13.82 3.75
CA HIS A 63 2.98 -13.68 4.64
C HIS A 63 3.76 -12.41 4.33
N ILE A 64 4.22 -11.74 5.38
CA ILE A 64 5.12 -10.58 5.31
C ILE A 64 6.56 -11.08 5.53
N SER A 65 7.49 -10.69 4.65
CA SER A 65 8.90 -11.10 4.70
C SER A 65 9.85 -9.92 4.94
N ASP A 66 11.15 -10.22 5.00
CA ASP A 66 12.24 -9.24 5.08
C ASP A 66 12.07 -8.19 6.19
N ILE A 67 11.60 -8.66 7.35
CA ILE A 67 11.44 -7.85 8.56
C ILE A 67 12.83 -7.46 9.07
N GLY A 68 13.14 -6.15 9.10
CA GLY A 68 14.29 -5.60 9.81
C GLY A 68 15.69 -5.91 9.22
N GLN A 69 15.80 -6.46 8.01
CA GLN A 69 17.09 -6.87 7.42
C GLN A 69 17.51 -6.00 6.22
N TYR A 70 18.04 -4.79 6.44
CA TYR A 70 18.54 -3.98 5.31
C TYR A 70 19.86 -3.24 5.53
N PHE A 71 20.50 -3.39 6.68
CA PHE A 71 21.83 -2.82 6.88
C PHE A 71 22.88 -3.93 6.93
N PRO A 72 23.88 -3.94 6.02
CA PRO A 72 25.06 -4.77 6.17
C PRO A 72 25.68 -4.50 7.55
N PRO A 73 26.28 -5.49 8.22
CA PRO A 73 26.87 -5.31 9.55
C PRO A 73 27.93 -4.19 9.62
N ASN A 74 28.44 -3.73 8.47
CA ASN A 74 29.48 -2.70 8.35
C ASN A 74 28.97 -1.29 8.00
N LYS A 75 27.66 -1.04 7.90
CA LYS A 75 27.11 0.32 7.75
C LYS A 75 26.26 0.66 8.97
N THR A 76 26.60 1.75 9.66
CA THR A 76 25.73 2.32 10.70
C THR A 76 24.48 2.94 10.05
N TYR A 77 23.36 2.88 10.77
CA TYR A 77 22.06 3.43 10.36
C TYR A 77 22.16 4.88 9.86
N ASP A 78 23.04 5.67 10.46
CA ASP A 78 23.20 7.11 10.22
C ASP A 78 23.78 7.47 8.83
N ASN A 79 24.37 6.53 8.10
CA ASN A 79 25.12 6.80 6.86
C ASN A 79 24.70 5.96 5.64
N ALA A 80 23.62 5.19 5.75
CA ALA A 80 23.33 4.14 4.77
C ALA A 80 22.34 4.53 3.65
N GLY A 81 21.72 5.71 3.73
CA GLY A 81 20.66 6.14 2.80
C GLY A 81 19.35 5.36 2.95
N ILE A 82 18.37 5.65 2.10
CA ILE A 82 17.03 5.05 2.20
C ILE A 82 16.99 3.77 1.37
N TYR A 83 16.73 2.61 1.98
CA TYR A 83 16.57 1.36 1.25
C TYR A 83 15.09 1.02 1.07
N GLY A 84 14.62 0.90 -0.16
CA GLY A 84 13.24 0.50 -0.44
C GLY A 84 12.77 0.76 -1.87
N VAL A 85 11.46 0.89 -2.04
CA VAL A 85 10.80 1.11 -3.32
C VAL A 85 10.12 2.49 -3.29
N LEU A 86 10.65 3.46 -4.06
CA LEU A 86 10.31 4.89 -3.93
C LEU A 86 8.82 5.21 -3.75
N PRO A 87 7.89 4.68 -4.57
CA PRO A 87 6.45 4.93 -4.38
C PRO A 87 5.86 4.54 -3.02
N TYR A 88 6.49 3.62 -2.29
CA TYR A 88 6.06 3.17 -0.97
C TYR A 88 6.84 3.86 0.14
N VAL A 89 7.91 4.62 -0.15
CA VAL A 89 8.65 5.34 0.87
C VAL A 89 7.83 6.54 1.36
N PRO A 90 7.60 6.68 2.68
CA PRO A 90 6.86 7.80 3.24
C PRO A 90 7.61 9.13 3.10
N PRO A 91 6.91 10.27 2.97
CA PRO A 91 7.55 11.56 2.77
C PRO A 91 8.48 11.96 3.92
N GLU A 92 8.15 11.65 5.17
CA GLU A 92 9.01 11.95 6.32
C GLU A 92 10.34 11.17 6.28
N ILE A 93 10.34 9.95 5.73
CA ILE A 93 11.55 9.14 5.57
C ILE A 93 12.41 9.72 4.44
N LEU A 94 11.79 10.17 3.34
CA LEU A 94 12.49 10.93 2.28
C LEU A 94 13.14 12.22 2.80
N LEU A 95 12.62 12.77 3.91
CA LEU A 95 13.14 13.96 4.57
C LEU A 95 14.13 13.68 5.69
N GLY A 96 14.47 12.40 5.92
CA GLY A 96 15.50 11.99 6.89
C GLY A 96 14.97 11.78 8.31
N SER A 97 13.66 11.73 8.52
CA SER A 97 13.08 11.29 9.80
C SER A 97 13.29 9.78 10.00
N ASP A 98 13.28 9.36 11.27
CA ASP A 98 13.33 7.95 11.63
C ASP A 98 12.06 7.20 11.23
N TYR A 99 12.24 5.90 10.97
CA TYR A 99 11.12 4.99 10.75
C TYR A 99 10.27 4.84 12.01
N SER A 100 8.95 4.78 11.80
CA SER A 100 7.93 4.58 12.85
C SER A 100 6.89 3.56 12.40
N THR A 101 6.01 3.10 13.28
CA THR A 101 4.85 2.26 12.88
C THR A 101 3.96 2.99 11.87
N ALA A 102 3.80 4.31 11.99
CA ALA A 102 3.09 5.15 11.04
C ALA A 102 3.73 5.17 9.63
N SER A 103 5.04 4.91 9.53
CA SER A 103 5.74 4.78 8.26
C SER A 103 5.30 3.51 7.51
N ASP A 104 5.07 2.39 8.21
CA ASP A 104 4.52 1.17 7.61
C ASP A 104 3.03 1.32 7.25
N ILE A 105 2.27 2.15 7.97
CA ILE A 105 0.86 2.45 7.63
C ILE A 105 0.76 3.24 6.32
N TYR A 106 1.70 4.13 6.03
CA TYR A 106 1.77 4.79 4.73
C TYR A 106 1.95 3.78 3.60
N CYS A 107 2.88 2.84 3.76
CA CYS A 107 3.09 1.74 2.84
C CYS A 107 1.82 0.92 2.62
N PHE A 108 1.09 0.60 3.70
CA PHE A 108 -0.21 -0.08 3.64
C PHE A 108 -1.22 0.72 2.82
N GLY A 109 -1.29 2.04 2.97
CA GLY A 109 -2.14 2.91 2.14
C GLY A 109 -1.83 2.83 0.64
N MET A 110 -0.55 2.75 0.26
CA MET A 110 -0.13 2.55 -1.14
C MET A 110 -0.50 1.14 -1.67
N ILE A 111 -0.45 0.13 -0.81
CA ILE A 111 -0.91 -1.24 -1.14
C ILE A 111 -2.42 -1.26 -1.33
N MET A 112 -3.21 -0.59 -0.48
CA MET A 112 -4.65 -0.42 -0.65
C MET A 112 -4.96 0.16 -2.03
N TRP A 113 -4.28 1.24 -2.42
CA TRP A 113 -4.47 1.82 -3.75
C TRP A 113 -4.15 0.84 -4.88
N SER A 114 -3.05 0.09 -4.74
CA SER A 114 -2.66 -0.91 -5.74
C SER A 114 -3.71 -2.03 -5.89
N ILE A 115 -4.28 -2.51 -4.79
CA ILE A 115 -5.36 -3.52 -4.80
C ILE A 115 -6.67 -2.95 -5.37
N SER A 116 -6.96 -1.67 -5.13
CA SER A 116 -8.16 -1.02 -5.67
C SER A 116 -8.12 -0.89 -7.20
N THR A 117 -6.93 -0.60 -7.77
CA THR A 117 -6.77 -0.25 -9.18
C THR A 117 -6.20 -1.38 -10.05
N GLY A 118 -5.43 -2.28 -9.43
CA GLY A 118 -4.62 -3.29 -10.08
C GLY A 118 -3.34 -2.79 -10.73
N ARG A 119 -2.93 -1.57 -10.36
CA ARG A 119 -1.78 -0.87 -10.91
C ARG A 119 -0.72 -0.68 -9.84
N ARG A 120 0.50 -0.33 -10.26
CA ARG A 120 1.55 0.08 -9.32
C ARG A 120 1.58 1.61 -9.20
N PRO A 121 1.81 2.17 -8.01
CA PRO A 121 1.77 3.62 -7.81
C PRO A 121 2.89 4.30 -8.61
N PHE A 122 2.54 5.31 -9.41
CA PHE A 122 3.48 6.06 -10.26
C PHE A 122 4.22 5.19 -11.30
N GLU A 123 3.55 4.20 -11.88
CA GLU A 123 4.12 3.34 -12.94
C GLU A 123 4.32 4.05 -14.29
N ASP A 124 3.76 5.24 -14.45
CA ASP A 124 3.76 6.05 -15.67
C ASP A 124 4.90 7.08 -15.75
N ARG A 125 5.79 7.11 -14.75
CA ARG A 125 6.89 8.08 -14.67
C ARG A 125 8.18 7.49 -14.08
N PRO A 126 9.34 8.13 -14.27
CA PRO A 126 10.58 7.71 -13.63
C PRO A 126 10.48 7.72 -12.11
N HIS A 127 11.20 6.81 -11.46
CA HIS A 127 11.37 6.81 -10.01
C HIS A 127 12.69 7.49 -9.65
N ASP A 128 12.66 8.82 -9.69
CA ASP A 128 13.82 9.70 -9.55
C ASP A 128 13.61 10.79 -8.47
N HIS A 129 14.54 11.74 -8.41
CA HIS A 129 14.49 12.86 -7.49
C HIS A 129 13.22 13.72 -7.64
N SER A 130 12.73 13.91 -8.87
CA SER A 130 11.51 14.70 -9.11
C SER A 130 10.29 14.02 -8.51
N LEU A 131 10.16 12.69 -8.68
CA LEU A 131 9.07 11.97 -8.02
C LEU A 131 9.18 12.02 -6.49
N ALA A 132 10.39 11.90 -5.93
CA ALA A 132 10.60 12.00 -4.49
C ALA A 132 10.17 13.38 -3.95
N LEU A 133 10.56 14.47 -4.62
CA LEU A 133 10.15 15.83 -4.27
C LEU A 133 8.63 16.01 -4.36
N ASP A 134 8.01 15.50 -5.44
CA ASP A 134 6.55 15.54 -5.60
C ASP A 134 5.83 14.81 -4.45
N ILE A 135 6.31 13.63 -4.03
CA ILE A 135 5.74 12.87 -2.92
C ILE A 135 5.79 13.67 -1.61
N CYS A 136 6.91 14.35 -1.34
CA CYS A 136 7.05 15.26 -0.21
C CYS A 136 6.11 16.47 -0.32
N ASN A 137 5.86 16.96 -1.54
CA ASN A 137 4.83 17.95 -1.86
C ASN A 137 3.40 17.36 -1.93
N SER A 138 3.16 16.27 -1.18
CA SER A 138 1.85 15.62 -1.03
C SER A 138 1.26 15.02 -2.32
N LEU A 139 2.07 14.75 -3.35
CA LEU A 139 1.62 13.97 -4.50
C LEU A 139 1.18 12.58 -4.02
N ARG A 140 -0.02 12.18 -4.42
CA ARG A 140 -0.57 10.83 -4.20
C ARG A 140 -1.24 10.32 -5.48
N PRO A 141 -1.30 8.99 -5.69
CA PRO A 141 -2.07 8.43 -6.78
C PRO A 141 -3.56 8.79 -6.70
N LYS A 142 -4.20 9.04 -7.84
CA LYS A 142 -5.63 9.37 -7.90
C LYS A 142 -6.49 8.13 -7.65
N ALA A 143 -7.53 8.27 -6.83
CA ALA A 143 -8.55 7.22 -6.68
C ALA A 143 -9.31 7.02 -8.01
N VAL A 144 -9.70 5.79 -8.31
CA VAL A 144 -10.38 5.43 -9.57
C VAL A 144 -11.89 5.29 -9.33
N LYS A 145 -12.68 5.67 -10.34
CA LYS A 145 -14.14 5.52 -10.33
C LYS A 145 -14.51 4.07 -10.00
N GLY A 146 -15.52 3.89 -9.15
CA GLY A 146 -15.96 2.57 -8.70
C GLY A 146 -15.24 2.02 -7.48
N THR A 147 -14.29 2.78 -6.88
CA THR A 147 -13.78 2.47 -5.54
C THR A 147 -14.77 2.96 -4.47
N PRO A 148 -15.13 2.15 -3.45
CA PRO A 148 -16.02 2.55 -2.37
C PRO A 148 -15.55 3.83 -1.65
N PRO A 149 -16.42 4.82 -1.39
CA PRO A 149 -16.05 6.05 -0.69
C PRO A 149 -15.36 5.85 0.66
N SER A 150 -15.86 4.93 1.49
CA SER A 150 -15.28 4.61 2.79
C SER A 150 -13.87 4.02 2.66
N TYR A 151 -13.66 3.18 1.64
CA TYR A 151 -12.34 2.66 1.29
C TYR A 151 -11.37 3.78 0.90
N VAL A 152 -11.80 4.72 0.04
CA VAL A 152 -10.98 5.87 -0.35
C VAL A 152 -10.62 6.73 0.86
N LYS A 153 -11.56 6.93 1.79
CA LYS A 153 -11.32 7.70 3.01
C LYS A 153 -10.27 7.04 3.90
N LEU A 154 -10.38 5.73 4.16
CA LEU A 154 -9.40 5.00 4.96
C LEU A 154 -8.02 4.98 4.29
N MET A 155 -7.96 4.62 3.00
CA MET A 155 -6.72 4.62 2.21
C MET A 155 -6.02 5.99 2.27
N LYS A 156 -6.79 7.08 2.17
CA LYS A 156 -6.24 8.44 2.25
C LYS A 156 -5.71 8.82 3.63
N ARG A 157 -6.34 8.32 4.70
CA ARG A 157 -5.84 8.49 6.07
C ARG A 157 -4.55 7.72 6.28
N CYS A 158 -4.42 6.51 5.72
CA CYS A 158 -3.22 5.69 5.87
C CYS A 158 -1.98 6.35 5.26
N TRP A 159 -2.11 7.06 4.13
CA TRP A 159 -0.98 7.70 3.45
C TRP A 159 -0.88 9.23 3.65
N ASP A 160 -1.49 9.76 4.71
CA ASP A 160 -1.46 11.20 5.03
C ASP A 160 0.00 11.68 5.11
N SER A 161 0.27 12.91 4.64
CA SER A 161 1.63 13.47 4.68
C SER A 161 2.12 13.67 6.11
N ASN A 162 1.23 13.94 7.06
CA ASN A 162 1.58 13.98 8.48
C ASN A 162 1.44 12.56 9.08
N PRO A 163 2.53 11.94 9.57
CA PRO A 163 2.48 10.62 10.19
C PRO A 163 1.54 10.54 11.40
N ASP A 164 1.38 11.62 12.18
CA ASP A 164 0.51 11.65 13.37
C ASP A 164 -0.99 11.57 13.04
N ARG A 165 -1.35 11.83 11.78
CA ARG A 165 -2.74 11.73 11.30
C ARG A 165 -3.10 10.33 10.80
N ARG A 166 -2.10 9.46 10.67
CA ARG A 166 -2.30 8.09 10.20
C ARG A 166 -2.87 7.24 11.35
N PRO A 167 -3.84 6.36 11.08
CA PRO A 167 -4.36 5.45 12.10
C PRO A 167 -3.32 4.39 12.47
N ASP A 168 -3.34 3.93 13.71
CA ASP A 168 -2.57 2.74 14.11
C ASP A 168 -3.07 1.49 13.37
N SER A 169 -2.20 0.48 13.25
CA SER A 169 -2.54 -0.78 12.58
C SER A 169 -3.73 -1.50 13.20
N THR A 170 -3.89 -1.41 14.53
CA THR A 170 -5.04 -1.98 15.24
C THR A 170 -6.34 -1.28 14.85
N VAL A 171 -6.34 0.06 14.80
CA VAL A 171 -7.51 0.85 14.35
C VAL A 171 -7.88 0.50 12.90
N VAL A 172 -6.90 0.32 12.02
CA VAL A 172 -7.17 -0.11 10.64
C VAL A 172 -7.75 -1.53 10.61
N ALA A 173 -7.25 -2.44 11.43
CA ALA A 173 -7.76 -3.81 11.54
C ALA A 173 -9.24 -3.81 11.99
N ASP A 174 -9.57 -3.07 13.04
CA ASP A 174 -10.94 -2.96 13.57
C ASP A 174 -11.91 -2.42 12.50
N ILE A 175 -11.49 -1.41 11.73
CA ILE A 175 -12.31 -0.86 10.63
C ILE A 175 -12.55 -1.90 9.54
N LEU A 176 -11.52 -2.66 9.15
CA LEU A 176 -11.65 -3.67 8.10
C LEU A 176 -12.49 -4.87 8.56
N GLU A 177 -12.36 -5.27 9.83
CA GLU A 177 -13.18 -6.31 10.46
C GLU A 177 -14.66 -5.92 10.46
N ASP A 178 -14.98 -4.73 10.96
CA ASP A 178 -16.35 -4.18 10.96
C ASP A 178 -16.96 -4.16 9.55
N TRP A 179 -16.19 -3.75 8.54
CA TRP A 179 -16.67 -3.79 7.15
C TRP A 179 -16.95 -5.22 6.68
N LEU A 180 -16.05 -6.17 6.98
CA LEU A 180 -16.24 -7.58 6.61
C LEU A 180 -17.49 -8.16 7.29
N GLU A 181 -17.70 -7.89 8.57
CA GLU A 181 -18.89 -8.31 9.31
C GLU A 181 -20.18 -7.76 8.69
N GLN A 182 -20.21 -6.46 8.38
CA GLN A 182 -21.36 -5.83 7.72
C GLN A 182 -21.64 -6.42 6.33
N LEU A 183 -20.60 -6.82 5.59
CA LEU A 183 -20.75 -7.48 4.29
C LEU A 183 -21.28 -8.92 4.41
N MET A 184 -21.07 -9.59 5.54
CA MET A 184 -21.55 -10.96 5.82
C MET A 184 -22.92 -11.00 6.47
N ASN A 185 -23.35 -9.92 7.11
CA ASN A 185 -24.63 -9.88 7.80
C ASN A 185 -25.81 -9.85 6.83
N ASP A 186 -26.67 -10.86 6.87
CA ASP A 186 -27.88 -11.00 6.05
C ASP A 186 -29.14 -10.39 6.69
N SER A 187 -29.02 -9.77 7.88
CA SER A 187 -30.14 -9.00 8.45
C SER A 187 -30.55 -7.93 7.44
N GLY A 188 -31.80 -7.93 6.98
CA GLY A 188 -32.29 -7.12 5.84
C GLY A 188 -32.12 -5.59 5.94
N ASN A 189 -31.50 -5.07 7.00
CA ASN A 189 -31.04 -3.69 7.10
C ASN A 189 -29.70 -3.50 6.39
N GLU A 190 -29.73 -2.86 5.24
CA GLU A 190 -28.53 -2.59 4.45
C GLU A 190 -27.78 -1.36 4.98
N SER A 191 -26.62 -1.59 5.61
CA SER A 191 -25.73 -0.52 6.10
C SER A 191 -25.13 0.31 4.96
N THR A 192 -24.65 1.52 5.27
CA THR A 192 -23.96 2.37 4.29
C THR A 192 -22.75 1.68 3.68
N ILE A 193 -21.96 0.97 4.49
CA ILE A 193 -20.80 0.20 4.02
C ILE A 193 -21.24 -0.89 3.05
N LYS A 194 -22.25 -1.70 3.42
CA LYS A 194 -22.77 -2.75 2.55
C LYS A 194 -23.23 -2.19 1.20
N LYS A 195 -23.95 -1.05 1.19
CA LYS A 195 -24.36 -0.34 -0.04
C LYS A 195 -23.17 0.08 -0.90
N GLU A 196 -22.19 0.77 -0.32
CA GLU A 196 -21.01 1.27 -1.04
C GLU A 196 -20.24 0.13 -1.72
N PHE A 197 -20.02 -0.97 -1.00
CA PHE A 197 -19.31 -2.14 -1.53
C PHE A 197 -20.14 -2.93 -2.54
N SER A 198 -21.46 -3.04 -2.36
CA SER A 198 -22.37 -3.64 -3.37
C SER A 198 -22.33 -2.86 -4.68
N MET A 199 -22.44 -1.52 -4.63
CA MET A 199 -22.35 -0.67 -5.83
C MET A 199 -20.99 -0.79 -6.53
N ALA A 200 -19.91 -0.86 -5.75
CA ALA A 200 -18.56 -1.04 -6.28
C ALA A 200 -18.37 -2.44 -6.93
N GLU A 201 -19.00 -3.47 -6.36
CA GLU A 201 -19.01 -4.82 -6.90
C GLU A 201 -19.84 -4.93 -8.19
N GLU A 202 -20.98 -4.25 -8.27
CA GLU A 202 -21.72 -4.11 -9.52
C GLU A 202 -20.92 -3.38 -10.59
N HIS A 203 -20.26 -2.29 -10.23
CA HIS A 203 -19.39 -1.54 -11.14
C HIS A 203 -18.28 -2.44 -11.70
N ARG A 204 -17.66 -3.24 -10.82
CA ARG A 204 -16.64 -4.24 -11.19
C ARG A 204 -17.20 -5.29 -12.16
N LYS A 205 -18.40 -5.83 -11.90
CA LYS A 205 -19.08 -6.83 -12.77
C LYS A 205 -19.47 -6.26 -14.13
N LYS A 206 -19.90 -5.00 -14.19
CA LYS A 206 -20.25 -4.30 -15.45
C LYS A 206 -19.01 -4.04 -16.33
N GLY A 207 -17.81 -4.05 -15.74
CA GLY A 207 -16.52 -3.74 -16.40
C GLY A 207 -15.87 -4.88 -17.19
N ASN A 208 -16.64 -5.73 -17.89
CA ASN A 208 -16.08 -6.57 -18.96
C ASN A 208 -15.74 -5.68 -20.17
N GLY A 209 -14.56 -5.07 -20.15
CA GLY A 209 -14.03 -4.27 -21.25
C GLY A 209 -13.73 -2.83 -20.86
N SER A 210 -12.45 -2.55 -20.67
CA SER A 210 -11.84 -1.23 -20.76
C SER A 210 -12.36 -0.13 -19.81
N VAL A 211 -11.67 0.04 -18.67
CA VAL A 211 -10.97 1.33 -18.55
C VAL A 211 -10.16 1.39 -19.84
N PRO A 212 -10.33 2.36 -20.77
CA PRO A 212 -9.37 2.48 -21.86
C PRO A 212 -8.05 2.44 -21.14
N SER A 213 -7.24 1.39 -21.37
CA SER A 213 -5.91 1.35 -20.83
C SER A 213 -5.42 2.73 -21.21
N PRO A 214 -5.19 3.66 -20.27
CA PRO A 214 -4.39 4.78 -20.66
C PRO A 214 -3.19 4.06 -21.27
N SER A 215 -2.79 4.50 -22.44
CA SER A 215 -1.47 4.20 -22.94
C SER A 215 -0.43 4.80 -21.96
N THR A 216 -0.53 4.52 -20.66
CA THR A 216 0.53 4.64 -19.69
C THR A 216 1.34 3.37 -19.89
N MET A 217 2.16 3.37 -20.94
CA MET A 217 3.33 2.51 -20.95
C MET A 217 3.95 2.62 -19.57
N VAL A 218 4.15 1.47 -18.92
CA VAL A 218 4.96 1.42 -17.71
C VAL A 218 6.29 2.07 -18.06
N HIS A 219 6.60 3.17 -17.41
CA HIS A 219 7.79 3.93 -17.73
C HIS A 219 9.01 3.02 -17.48
N PRO A 220 9.97 2.91 -18.42
CA PRO A 220 11.10 1.98 -18.29
C PRO A 220 11.99 2.26 -17.08
N LEU A 221 11.96 3.51 -16.58
CA LEU A 221 12.66 3.95 -15.37
C LEU A 221 11.81 3.86 -14.08
N SER A 222 10.64 3.20 -14.12
CA SER A 222 9.89 2.85 -12.92
C SER A 222 10.43 1.55 -12.33
N VAL A 223 10.77 1.54 -11.04
CA VAL A 223 11.47 0.42 -10.38
C VAL A 223 10.69 -0.03 -9.15
N TYR A 224 10.33 -1.31 -9.11
CA TYR A 224 9.49 -1.90 -8.05
C TYR A 224 10.19 -2.99 -7.23
N THR A 225 11.52 -3.00 -7.30
CA THR A 225 12.41 -3.83 -6.50
C THR A 225 13.15 -2.92 -5.53
N SER A 226 13.34 -3.38 -4.30
CA SER A 226 14.08 -2.64 -3.28
C SER A 226 15.48 -2.29 -3.77
N ARG A 227 15.89 -1.04 -3.56
CA ARG A 227 17.25 -0.55 -3.87
C ARG A 227 17.60 0.57 -2.92
N LEU A 228 18.88 0.92 -2.87
CA LEU A 228 19.31 2.16 -2.25
C LEU A 228 18.78 3.35 -3.06
N LEU A 229 18.17 4.30 -2.36
CA LEU A 229 17.62 5.53 -2.88
C LEU A 229 18.42 6.69 -2.30
N GLU A 230 18.99 7.50 -3.19
CA GLU A 230 19.83 8.65 -2.84
C GLU A 230 19.21 9.90 -3.46
N PHE A 231 18.74 10.80 -2.60
CA PHE A 231 18.14 12.07 -2.98
C PHE A 231 18.78 13.21 -2.17
N PRO A 232 20.04 13.58 -2.48
CA PRO A 232 20.72 14.64 -1.75
C PRO A 232 19.95 15.97 -1.89
N ASN A 233 19.90 16.75 -0.80
CA ASN A 233 19.30 18.10 -0.75
C ASN A 233 17.77 18.19 -0.82
N LEU A 234 17.04 17.07 -0.74
CA LEU A 234 15.57 17.09 -0.85
C LEU A 234 14.88 17.99 0.21
N SER A 235 15.40 17.98 1.44
CA SER A 235 14.94 18.85 2.53
C SER A 235 15.30 20.34 2.33
N VAL A 236 16.39 20.63 1.62
CA VAL A 236 16.83 22.00 1.34
C VAL A 236 15.95 22.65 0.27
N GLU A 237 15.49 21.87 -0.71
CA GLU A 237 14.68 22.36 -1.83
C GLU A 237 13.24 22.69 -1.43
N LEU A 238 12.64 21.93 -0.51
CA LEU A 238 11.28 22.21 0.00
C LEU A 238 11.18 23.52 0.78
N ASN A 239 12.27 23.98 1.38
CA ASN A 239 12.31 25.24 2.12
C ASN A 239 12.43 26.48 1.20
N LYS A 240 12.54 26.28 -0.12
CA LYS A 240 12.66 27.37 -1.12
C LYS A 240 11.38 27.61 -1.93
N SER A 241 10.38 26.74 -1.79
CA SER A 241 9.07 26.78 -2.48
C SER A 241 7.99 27.29 -1.56
#